data_AF-V2ZMH3-F1
#
_entry.id   AF-V2ZMH3-F1
#
_cell.length_a   1.000
_cell.length_b   1.000
_cell.length_c   1.000
_cell.angle_alpha   90.00
_cell.angle_beta   90.00
_cell.angle_gamma   90.00
#
_symmetry.space_group_name_H-M   'P 1'
#
loop_
_entity.id
_entity.type
_entity.pdbx_description
1 polymer ?
#
loop_
_entity_poly.entity_id
_entity_poly.type
_entity_poly.pdbx_seq_one_letter_code
_entity_poly.pdbx_strand_id
1 'polypeptide(L)'
;MKKLLALTLAAALALSLAACGGGGDTSRVGNRDTSSSSVASSTPKQENSPIESKGLFLLEREDGVELDDLTAQQTYLIHVYDINTDSAKNVEMSPFESSYAMTMNGVNEYKALSAPVSYAVDKTYNTPSTIDYFMLASGYAAPPELETILAGGEKIRAMSVYKINLNDIKDDTTATFKVEYCDVYDCELNFTRNDIISISRFDDVFQVEDNPTDYQIAATYFKRVEAVCSNMITGTMFDRLHSNGLISYEDGLYMIEVYTTYTIFDVTGVVGLTEEFFEKDGAPHTDLPRFDREAVKRIYPDMPVDAFEDGLEIWLTNGKIAVESLKNDKKAGTEGQLADAALNDMATYGRKILEYYTAKLTNK
;
A
#
# COMPACT_ATOMS: atom_id res chain seq x y z
N MET A 1 -3.44 -59.92 -39.60
CA MET A 1 -3.74 -60.84 -38.48
C MET A 1 -4.91 -60.25 -37.69
N LYS A 2 -6.16 -60.67 -37.99
CA LYS A 2 -7.09 -61.42 -37.09
C LYS A 2 -7.15 -60.88 -35.64
N LYS A 3 -8.20 -60.10 -35.28
CA LYS A 3 -9.47 -60.46 -34.57
C LYS A 3 -9.24 -60.67 -33.04
N LEU A 4 -10.01 -60.15 -32.08
CA LEU A 4 -11.45 -60.20 -31.78
C LEU A 4 -11.79 -59.08 -30.74
N LEU A 5 -12.89 -58.30 -30.86
CA LEU A 5 -14.24 -58.47 -30.25
C LEU A 5 -14.28 -58.35 -28.70
N ALA A 6 -15.24 -57.68 -28.02
CA ALA A 6 -16.58 -57.23 -28.41
C ALA A 6 -17.17 -56.16 -27.45
N LEU A 7 -18.15 -55.45 -28.01
CA LEU A 7 -19.09 -54.45 -27.49
C LEU A 7 -20.24 -55.08 -26.68
N THR A 8 -20.95 -54.29 -25.86
CA THR A 8 -22.43 -54.30 -25.79
C THR A 8 -22.96 -52.95 -25.29
N LEU A 9 -24.12 -52.58 -25.85
CA LEU A 9 -24.73 -51.25 -25.96
C LEU A 9 -26.24 -51.39 -25.65
N ALA A 10 -26.85 -50.40 -24.98
CA ALA A 10 -28.26 -49.92 -25.10
C ALA A 10 -28.51 -48.89 -23.96
N ALA A 11 -28.83 -47.59 -24.13
CA ALA A 11 -29.89 -46.89 -24.88
C ALA A 11 -31.31 -47.38 -24.51
N ALA A 12 -32.33 -46.60 -24.11
CA ALA A 12 -32.56 -45.16 -24.05
C ALA A 12 -33.86 -44.84 -23.25
N LEU A 13 -34.18 -43.54 -23.14
CA LEU A 13 -35.51 -42.87 -23.05
C LEU A 13 -36.17 -42.56 -21.69
N ALA A 14 -36.00 -41.29 -21.28
CA ALA A 14 -37.01 -40.21 -21.17
C ALA A 14 -38.32 -40.35 -20.33
N LEU A 15 -38.68 -39.20 -19.73
CA LEU A 15 -39.92 -38.77 -19.04
C LEU A 15 -39.92 -39.01 -17.51
N SER A 16 -39.78 -37.98 -16.68
CA SER A 16 -40.87 -37.02 -16.42
C SER A 16 -40.39 -35.79 -15.64
N LEU A 17 -40.63 -34.61 -16.20
CA LEU A 17 -40.67 -33.32 -15.50
C LEU A 17 -42.02 -32.70 -15.86
N ALA A 18 -42.94 -32.62 -14.90
CA ALA A 18 -44.11 -31.74 -14.92
C ALA A 18 -44.82 -31.70 -13.55
N ALA A 19 -44.70 -30.56 -12.87
CA ALA A 19 -45.69 -29.89 -12.03
C ALA A 19 -45.04 -28.54 -11.64
N CYS A 20 -45.31 -27.38 -12.24
CA CYS A 20 -46.52 -26.64 -12.58
C CYS A 20 -47.29 -26.07 -11.37
N GLY A 21 -47.29 -24.73 -11.31
CA GLY A 21 -48.24 -23.87 -10.61
C GLY A 21 -47.53 -22.59 -10.12
N GLY A 22 -47.78 -21.37 -10.59
CA GLY A 22 -48.68 -20.76 -11.59
C GLY A 22 -48.22 -19.29 -11.76
N GLY A 23 -48.18 -18.69 -12.97
CA GLY A 23 -49.27 -17.91 -13.59
C GLY A 23 -49.34 -16.47 -13.02
N GLY A 24 -49.19 -15.37 -13.76
CA GLY A 24 -49.06 -15.18 -15.21
C GLY A 24 -48.79 -13.73 -15.67
N ASP A 25 -48.69 -13.62 -16.99
CA ASP A 25 -49.03 -12.54 -17.94
C ASP A 25 -48.33 -11.15 -17.99
N THR A 26 -47.43 -11.05 -18.98
CA THR A 26 -47.26 -10.06 -20.11
C THR A 26 -47.30 -8.54 -19.82
N SER A 27 -46.36 -7.72 -20.30
CA SER A 27 -46.03 -7.41 -21.71
C SER A 27 -44.69 -6.61 -21.78
N ARG A 28 -43.66 -7.00 -22.53
CA ARG A 28 -43.31 -6.75 -23.96
C ARG A 28 -42.76 -5.34 -24.29
N VAL A 29 -41.57 -5.35 -24.93
CA VAL A 29 -40.84 -4.32 -25.73
C VAL A 29 -40.04 -3.29 -24.90
N GLY A 30 -38.75 -3.02 -25.11
CA GLY A 30 -37.74 -3.45 -26.10
C GLY A 30 -36.60 -2.41 -26.17
N ASN A 31 -35.40 -2.86 -26.59
CA ASN A 31 -34.17 -2.11 -26.98
C ASN A 31 -33.21 -1.70 -25.84
N ARG A 32 -32.07 -2.37 -25.57
CA ARG A 32 -30.78 -2.59 -26.30
C ARG A 32 -29.84 -1.37 -26.31
N ASP A 33 -28.55 -1.69 -26.08
CA ASP A 33 -27.31 -0.91 -26.14
C ASP A 33 -26.83 -0.38 -24.77
N THR A 34 -25.59 -0.52 -24.29
CA THR A 34 -24.35 -1.17 -24.75
C THR A 34 -23.45 -1.30 -23.51
N SER A 35 -22.65 -2.37 -23.51
CA SER A 35 -21.61 -2.80 -22.57
C SER A 35 -20.76 -1.72 -21.87
N SER A 36 -20.67 -1.83 -20.55
CA SER A 36 -19.42 -1.65 -19.78
C SER A 36 -19.17 -2.94 -18.98
N SER A 37 -18.20 -3.74 -19.41
CA SER A 37 -17.71 -4.88 -18.65
C SER A 37 -16.85 -4.39 -17.49
N SER A 38 -17.49 -3.97 -16.40
CA SER A 38 -16.85 -4.00 -15.08
C SER A 38 -16.90 -5.45 -14.63
N VAL A 39 -15.75 -6.10 -14.51
CA VAL A 39 -15.65 -7.33 -13.72
C VAL A 39 -15.93 -6.92 -12.28
N ALA A 40 -17.18 -6.99 -11.87
CA ALA A 40 -17.56 -6.84 -10.47
C ALA A 40 -17.04 -8.09 -9.75
N SER A 41 -15.90 -7.98 -9.08
CA SER A 41 -15.55 -8.90 -8.01
C SER A 41 -16.64 -8.76 -6.95
N SER A 42 -17.39 -9.83 -6.71
CA SER A 42 -18.40 -9.87 -5.67
C SER A 42 -17.69 -10.01 -4.32
N THR A 43 -17.17 -8.91 -3.77
CA THR A 43 -16.47 -8.95 -2.48
C THR A 43 -17.42 -9.47 -1.39
N PRO A 44 -17.00 -10.44 -0.56
CA PRO A 44 -17.86 -11.01 0.48
C PRO A 44 -18.33 -9.94 1.46
N LYS A 45 -19.66 -9.87 1.66
CA LYS A 45 -20.29 -9.04 2.69
C LYS A 45 -21.13 -9.93 3.58
N GLN A 46 -20.92 -9.85 4.89
CA GLN A 46 -21.87 -10.35 5.86
C GLN A 46 -22.91 -9.26 6.12
N GLU A 47 -24.20 -9.56 5.96
CA GLU A 47 -25.28 -8.60 6.23
C GLU A 47 -25.14 -8.07 7.67
N ASN A 48 -25.00 -6.75 7.81
CA ASN A 48 -24.84 -6.01 9.07
C ASN A 48 -23.53 -6.23 9.85
N SER A 49 -22.48 -6.79 9.25
CA SER A 49 -21.15 -6.75 9.87
C SER A 49 -20.61 -5.31 9.86
N PRO A 50 -20.11 -4.78 10.98
CA PRO A 50 -19.43 -3.48 10.97
C PRO A 50 -18.07 -3.54 10.27
N ILE A 51 -17.54 -4.73 10.01
CA ILE A 51 -16.37 -4.94 9.16
C ILE A 51 -16.81 -5.28 7.73
N GLU A 52 -16.41 -4.46 6.77
CA GLU A 52 -16.72 -4.62 5.34
C GLU A 52 -15.43 -4.87 4.55
N SER A 53 -15.33 -6.05 3.93
CA SER A 53 -14.17 -6.37 3.08
C SER A 53 -14.11 -5.46 1.85
N LYS A 54 -12.91 -4.96 1.55
CA LYS A 54 -12.60 -4.19 0.33
C LYS A 54 -11.82 -5.03 -0.67
N GLY A 55 -10.98 -5.95 -0.21
CA GLY A 55 -10.32 -6.94 -1.05
C GLY A 55 -9.35 -7.81 -0.28
N LEU A 56 -9.14 -9.04 -0.77
CA LEU A 56 -8.17 -9.99 -0.25
C LEU A 56 -7.11 -10.24 -1.32
N PHE A 57 -5.87 -9.85 -1.05
CA PHE A 57 -4.79 -9.79 -2.04
C PHE A 57 -3.72 -10.83 -1.76
N LEU A 58 -3.36 -11.60 -2.77
CA LEU A 58 -2.25 -12.53 -2.73
C LEU A 58 -1.07 -11.91 -3.49
N LEU A 59 0.05 -11.69 -2.80
CA LEU A 59 1.27 -11.27 -3.47
C LEU A 59 1.86 -12.46 -4.24
N GLU A 60 1.85 -12.37 -5.56
CA GLU A 60 2.57 -13.28 -6.43
C GLU A 60 4.01 -12.82 -6.54
N ARG A 61 4.94 -13.74 -6.25
CA ARG A 61 6.37 -13.45 -6.33
C ARG A 61 6.81 -13.62 -7.76
N GLU A 62 7.52 -12.62 -8.29
CA GLU A 62 8.29 -12.84 -9.52
C GLU A 62 9.39 -13.87 -9.28
N ASP A 63 9.62 -14.72 -10.27
CA ASP A 63 10.65 -15.76 -10.21
C ASP A 63 12.02 -15.14 -9.93
N GLY A 64 12.65 -15.56 -8.82
CA GLY A 64 13.98 -15.10 -8.42
C GLY A 64 14.01 -13.83 -7.57
N VAL A 65 12.86 -13.23 -7.26
CA VAL A 65 12.78 -12.10 -6.31
C VAL A 65 12.62 -12.64 -4.89
N GLU A 66 13.65 -12.43 -4.06
CA GLU A 66 13.59 -12.68 -2.62
C GLU A 66 12.88 -11.52 -1.91
N LEU A 67 12.03 -11.86 -0.93
CA LEU A 67 11.44 -10.91 0.00
C LEU A 67 12.03 -11.23 1.38
N ASP A 68 12.56 -10.20 2.04
CA ASP A 68 13.56 -10.32 3.12
C ASP A 68 13.17 -11.23 4.29
N ASP A 69 11.86 -11.43 4.53
CA ASP A 69 11.35 -12.22 5.66
C ASP A 69 10.42 -13.39 5.28
N LEU A 70 10.55 -13.91 4.05
CA LEU A 70 9.77 -15.05 3.58
C LEU A 70 10.66 -16.22 3.17
N THR A 71 10.29 -17.42 3.61
CA THR A 71 10.86 -18.64 3.02
C THR A 71 10.35 -18.82 1.58
N ALA A 72 11.00 -19.70 0.81
CA ALA A 72 10.57 -20.02 -0.56
C ALA A 72 9.15 -20.61 -0.66
N GLN A 73 8.58 -21.10 0.44
CA GLN A 73 7.23 -21.66 0.49
C GLN A 73 6.19 -20.66 1.02
N GLN A 74 6.60 -19.43 1.34
CA GLN A 74 5.71 -18.42 1.89
C GLN A 74 5.49 -17.26 0.94
N THR A 75 4.31 -16.66 1.08
CA THR A 75 3.98 -15.37 0.49
C THR A 75 3.10 -14.54 1.44
N TYR A 76 2.83 -13.30 1.05
CA TYR A 76 1.92 -12.42 1.76
C TYR A 76 0.49 -12.55 1.25
N LEU A 77 -0.44 -12.63 2.19
CA LEU A 77 -1.86 -12.42 1.96
C LEU A 77 -2.25 -11.14 2.72
N ILE A 78 -2.93 -10.20 2.06
CA ILE A 78 -3.26 -8.88 2.59
C ILE A 78 -4.78 -8.71 2.49
N HIS A 79 -5.45 -8.55 3.63
CA HIS A 79 -6.87 -8.25 3.66
C HIS A 79 -7.06 -6.77 3.96
N VAL A 80 -7.69 -6.04 3.04
CA VAL A 80 -8.08 -4.64 3.24
C VAL A 80 -9.59 -4.56 3.48
N TYR A 81 -9.99 -3.79 4.49
CA TYR A 81 -11.39 -3.67 4.89
C TYR A 81 -11.69 -2.33 5.56
N ASP A 82 -12.95 -1.93 5.52
CA ASP A 82 -13.48 -0.81 6.29
C ASP A 82 -14.01 -1.31 7.65
N ILE A 83 -13.65 -0.63 8.73
CA ILE A 83 -14.28 -0.78 10.05
C ILE A 83 -15.25 0.40 10.22
N ASN A 84 -16.55 0.11 10.19
CA ASN A 84 -17.61 1.08 10.39
C ASN A 84 -17.78 1.37 11.88
N THR A 85 -17.57 2.61 12.31
CA THR A 85 -17.65 2.95 13.74
C THR A 85 -19.07 2.74 14.28
N ASP A 86 -19.18 2.26 15.52
CA ASP A 86 -20.48 2.17 16.18
C ASP A 86 -21.00 3.57 16.49
N SER A 87 -22.30 3.81 16.36
CA SER A 87 -22.88 5.14 16.58
C SER A 87 -22.94 5.58 18.05
N ALA A 88 -22.80 4.65 19.00
CA ALA A 88 -23.11 4.87 20.41
C ALA A 88 -22.05 4.35 21.40
N LYS A 89 -21.21 3.39 21.01
CA LYS A 89 -20.29 2.69 21.91
C LYS A 89 -18.84 2.79 21.43
N ASN A 90 -17.96 3.25 22.32
CA ASN A 90 -16.52 3.11 22.13
C ASN A 90 -16.14 1.65 22.37
N VAL A 91 -15.23 1.11 21.56
CA VAL A 91 -14.83 -0.29 21.63
C VAL A 91 -13.32 -0.38 21.70
N GLU A 92 -12.84 -1.13 22.69
CA GLU A 92 -11.44 -1.51 22.78
C GLU A 92 -11.19 -2.66 21.80
N MET A 93 -10.25 -2.46 20.89
CA MET A 93 -9.84 -3.47 19.93
C MET A 93 -8.81 -4.39 20.60
N SER A 94 -8.83 -5.68 20.24
CA SER A 94 -7.86 -6.62 20.80
C SER A 94 -6.46 -6.27 20.30
N PRO A 95 -5.44 -6.19 21.17
CA PRO A 95 -4.06 -5.97 20.76
C PRO A 95 -3.37 -7.25 20.29
N PHE A 96 -4.07 -8.40 20.32
CA PHE A 96 -3.46 -9.69 19.99
C PHE A 96 -3.63 -10.01 18.51
N GLU A 97 -2.53 -10.30 17.82
CA GLU A 97 -2.49 -10.71 16.42
C GLU A 97 -3.42 -11.91 16.10
N SER A 98 -3.62 -12.81 17.07
CA SER A 98 -4.52 -13.95 16.95
C SER A 98 -6.00 -13.58 16.93
N SER A 99 -6.36 -12.37 17.37
CA SER A 99 -7.73 -11.86 17.25
C SER A 99 -8.11 -11.52 15.82
N TYR A 100 -7.16 -11.43 14.90
CA TYR A 100 -7.38 -11.07 13.50
C TYR A 100 -6.84 -12.18 12.59
N ALA A 101 -7.35 -13.39 12.74
CA ALA A 101 -6.81 -14.58 12.11
C ALA A 101 -7.39 -14.86 10.73
N MET A 102 -6.60 -15.52 9.89
CA MET A 102 -7.01 -16.09 8.61
C MET A 102 -6.85 -17.61 8.66
N THR A 103 -7.95 -18.34 8.50
CA THR A 103 -7.93 -19.81 8.40
C THR A 103 -8.06 -20.23 6.95
N MET A 104 -7.02 -20.88 6.41
CA MET A 104 -6.99 -21.39 5.05
C MET A 104 -7.45 -22.86 5.03
N ASN A 105 -8.35 -23.18 4.10
CA ASN A 105 -8.86 -24.52 3.83
C ASN A 105 -9.45 -25.24 5.05
N GLY A 106 -9.90 -24.46 6.06
CA GLY A 106 -10.41 -24.98 7.33
C GLY A 106 -9.37 -25.70 8.20
N VAL A 107 -8.07 -25.56 7.90
CA VAL A 107 -7.00 -26.33 8.59
C VAL A 107 -5.88 -25.43 9.11
N ASN A 108 -5.25 -24.64 8.24
CA ASN A 108 -4.08 -23.86 8.61
C ASN A 108 -4.51 -22.46 9.04
N GLU A 109 -4.13 -22.07 10.26
CA GLU A 109 -4.45 -20.76 10.83
C GLU A 109 -3.22 -19.84 10.77
N TYR A 110 -3.44 -18.62 10.30
CA TYR A 110 -2.43 -17.58 10.17
C TYR A 110 -2.85 -16.37 10.97
N LYS A 111 -1.94 -15.86 11.80
CA LYS A 111 -2.15 -14.65 12.59
C LYS A 111 -1.75 -13.42 11.79
N ALA A 112 -2.43 -12.30 12.02
CA ALA A 112 -2.02 -11.04 11.45
C ALA A 112 -0.59 -10.68 11.91
N LEU A 113 0.15 -9.96 11.08
CA LEU A 113 1.42 -9.36 11.47
C LEU A 113 1.16 -8.10 12.29
N SER A 114 1.99 -7.87 13.32
CA SER A 114 2.09 -6.57 13.99
C SER A 114 2.73 -5.55 13.06
N ALA A 115 2.22 -4.32 13.05
CA ALA A 115 2.81 -3.23 12.28
C ALA A 115 3.85 -2.48 13.14
N PRO A 116 4.90 -1.88 12.53
CA PRO A 116 5.89 -1.13 13.28
C PRO A 116 5.32 0.23 13.73
N VAL A 117 4.69 0.28 14.91
CA VAL A 117 4.09 1.51 15.51
C VAL A 117 5.11 2.60 15.89
N SER A 118 6.38 2.43 15.53
CA SER A 118 7.40 3.47 15.64
C SER A 118 8.37 3.36 14.47
N TYR A 119 8.60 4.47 13.78
CA TYR A 119 9.63 4.60 12.76
C TYR A 119 10.56 5.77 13.10
N ALA A 120 11.86 5.57 12.92
CA ALA A 120 12.84 6.63 13.12
C ALA A 120 13.97 6.47 12.10
N VAL A 121 14.16 7.52 11.31
CA VAL A 121 15.12 7.59 10.20
C VAL A 121 16.58 7.49 10.68
N ASP A 122 16.85 7.84 11.93
CA ASP A 122 18.19 7.88 12.53
C ASP A 122 18.64 6.55 13.17
N LYS A 123 17.78 5.51 13.16
CA LYS A 123 18.11 4.22 13.77
C LYS A 123 18.96 3.37 12.82
N THR A 124 20.27 3.38 13.04
CA THR A 124 21.28 2.60 12.28
C THR A 124 21.13 1.06 12.41
N TYR A 125 20.22 0.54 13.24
CA TYR A 125 20.17 -0.88 13.60
C TYR A 125 18.81 -1.56 13.40
N ASN A 126 17.84 -0.92 12.75
CA ASN A 126 16.54 -1.56 12.48
C ASN A 126 15.95 -1.06 11.16
N THR A 127 16.51 -1.51 10.04
CA THR A 127 15.89 -1.30 8.73
C THR A 127 14.60 -2.13 8.69
N PRO A 128 13.42 -1.51 8.54
CA PRO A 128 12.18 -2.26 8.37
C PRO A 128 12.27 -3.20 7.17
N SER A 129 11.61 -4.34 7.27
CA SER A 129 11.45 -5.23 6.12
C SER A 129 10.57 -4.59 5.03
N THR A 130 10.55 -5.18 3.83
CA THR A 130 9.65 -4.75 2.75
C THR A 130 8.19 -4.66 3.20
N ILE A 131 7.72 -5.63 4.00
CA ILE A 131 6.33 -5.64 4.45
C ILE A 131 6.07 -4.61 5.54
N ASP A 132 7.03 -4.37 6.42
CA ASP A 132 6.94 -3.32 7.43
C ASP A 132 6.80 -1.94 6.78
N TYR A 133 7.54 -1.71 5.69
CA TYR A 133 7.41 -0.49 4.91
C TYR A 133 6.05 -0.36 4.23
N PHE A 134 5.53 -1.43 3.62
CA PHE A 134 4.17 -1.41 3.09
C PHE A 134 3.15 -1.07 4.19
N MET A 135 3.26 -1.70 5.36
CA MET A 135 2.33 -1.45 6.46
C MET A 135 2.42 -0.01 6.96
N LEU A 136 3.61 0.57 7.07
CA LEU A 136 3.79 1.98 7.44
C LEU A 136 3.22 2.93 6.39
N ALA A 137 3.58 2.71 5.14
CA ALA A 137 3.38 3.69 4.07
C ALA A 137 1.98 3.62 3.46
N SER A 138 1.25 2.50 3.58
CA SER A 138 -0.11 2.37 3.04
C SER A 138 -1.11 3.35 3.67
N GLY A 139 -0.83 3.85 4.88
CA GLY A 139 -1.75 4.73 5.62
C GLY A 139 -3.04 4.04 6.07
N TYR A 140 -3.13 2.71 5.94
CA TYR A 140 -4.18 1.91 6.54
C TYR A 140 -3.89 1.68 8.02
N ALA A 141 -4.94 1.66 8.83
CA ALA A 141 -4.81 1.25 10.23
C ALA A 141 -4.43 -0.24 10.33
N ALA A 142 -3.66 -0.59 11.35
CA ALA A 142 -3.31 -1.96 11.68
C ALA A 142 -4.10 -2.38 12.93
N PRO A 143 -5.05 -3.32 12.83
CA PRO A 143 -5.97 -3.66 13.92
C PRO A 143 -5.33 -4.08 15.24
N PRO A 144 -4.23 -4.88 15.28
CA PRO A 144 -3.54 -5.16 16.54
C PRO A 144 -3.02 -3.89 17.23
N GLU A 145 -2.83 -2.81 16.46
CA GLU A 145 -2.33 -1.52 16.95
C GLU A 145 -3.45 -0.50 17.19
N LEU A 146 -4.67 -0.83 16.78
CA LEU A 146 -5.85 -0.05 17.13
C LEU A 146 -6.09 -0.22 18.62
N GLU A 147 -6.07 0.88 19.37
CA GLU A 147 -6.37 0.87 20.79
C GLU A 147 -7.91 0.89 21.00
N THR A 148 -8.51 2.06 20.89
CA THR A 148 -9.96 2.23 21.06
C THR A 148 -10.55 2.89 19.82
N ILE A 149 -11.59 2.28 19.26
CA ILE A 149 -12.43 2.90 18.23
C ILE A 149 -13.49 3.74 18.94
N LEU A 150 -13.51 5.04 18.64
CA LEU A 150 -14.49 5.97 19.18
C LEU A 150 -15.80 5.91 18.41
N ALA A 151 -16.90 6.01 19.14
CA ALA A 151 -18.24 6.01 18.57
C ALA A 151 -18.50 7.24 17.68
N GLY A 152 -19.26 7.04 16.61
CA GLY A 152 -19.73 8.09 15.71
C GLY A 152 -18.64 8.73 14.84
N GLY A 153 -17.44 8.14 14.80
CA GLY A 153 -16.35 8.56 13.92
C GLY A 153 -16.58 8.17 12.45
N GLU A 154 -15.71 8.64 11.57
CA GLU A 154 -15.69 8.15 10.19
C GLU A 154 -15.22 6.69 10.13
N LYS A 155 -15.55 6.01 9.03
CA LYS A 155 -15.04 4.65 8.78
C LYS A 155 -13.51 4.64 8.81
N ILE A 156 -12.94 3.57 9.37
CA ILE A 156 -11.49 3.38 9.44
C ILE A 156 -11.11 2.37 8.35
N ARG A 157 -10.29 2.76 7.39
CA ARG A 157 -9.68 1.83 6.44
C ARG A 157 -8.54 1.09 7.13
N ALA A 158 -8.66 -0.22 7.25
CA ALA A 158 -7.71 -1.08 7.94
C ALA A 158 -7.16 -2.18 7.03
N MET A 159 -6.05 -2.78 7.45
CA MET A 159 -5.49 -3.96 6.81
C MET A 159 -5.03 -5.00 7.83
N SER A 160 -5.16 -6.27 7.47
CA SER A 160 -4.49 -7.39 8.13
C SER A 160 -3.57 -8.09 7.13
N VAL A 161 -2.31 -8.30 7.51
CA VAL A 161 -1.30 -8.95 6.66
C VAL A 161 -0.92 -10.30 7.26
N TYR A 162 -0.72 -11.31 6.41
CA TYR A 162 -0.40 -12.67 6.82
C TYR A 162 0.79 -13.23 6.04
N LYS A 163 1.66 -13.98 6.69
CA LYS A 163 2.65 -14.85 6.04
C LYS A 163 2.04 -16.24 5.86
N ILE A 164 1.55 -16.55 4.66
CA ILE A 164 0.85 -17.81 4.38
C ILE A 164 1.75 -18.82 3.66
N ASN A 165 1.43 -20.11 3.76
CA ASN A 165 2.04 -21.15 2.95
C ASN A 165 1.45 -21.13 1.54
N LEU A 166 2.29 -21.02 0.51
CA LEU A 166 1.88 -21.06 -0.90
C LEU A 166 1.12 -22.34 -1.25
N ASN A 167 1.40 -23.46 -0.57
CA ASN A 167 0.70 -24.73 -0.79
C ASN A 167 -0.78 -24.72 -0.36
N ASP A 168 -1.22 -23.69 0.38
CA ASP A 168 -2.63 -23.50 0.73
C ASP A 168 -3.43 -22.77 -0.36
N ILE A 169 -2.74 -22.19 -1.35
CA ILE A 169 -3.36 -21.56 -2.53
C ILE A 169 -3.47 -22.57 -3.66
N LYS A 170 -4.71 -22.92 -4.00
CA LYS A 170 -5.16 -23.88 -5.02
C LYS A 170 -6.47 -23.39 -5.63
N ASP A 171 -6.93 -24.09 -6.66
CA ASP A 171 -8.18 -23.74 -7.35
C ASP A 171 -9.42 -23.85 -6.44
N ASP A 172 -9.38 -24.70 -5.43
CA ASP A 172 -10.44 -24.94 -4.45
C ASP A 172 -10.21 -24.24 -3.10
N THR A 173 -9.28 -23.28 -3.05
CA THR A 173 -8.96 -22.57 -1.80
C THR A 173 -10.21 -21.93 -1.19
N THR A 174 -10.32 -22.09 0.12
CA THR A 174 -11.23 -21.33 0.98
C THR A 174 -10.41 -20.60 2.03
N ALA A 175 -10.84 -19.41 2.41
CA ALA A 175 -10.20 -18.62 3.44
C ALA A 175 -11.26 -18.00 4.35
N THR A 176 -11.06 -18.09 5.66
CA THR A 176 -11.98 -17.54 6.66
C THR A 176 -11.22 -16.51 7.49
N PHE A 177 -11.57 -15.24 7.31
CA PHE A 177 -11.09 -14.17 8.16
C PHE A 177 -11.97 -14.07 9.40
N LYS A 178 -11.36 -13.95 10.57
CA LYS A 178 -12.06 -13.77 11.84
C LYS A 178 -11.53 -12.56 12.59
N VAL A 179 -12.47 -11.83 13.18
CA VAL A 179 -12.19 -10.88 14.25
C VAL A 179 -12.84 -11.40 15.52
N GLU A 180 -12.06 -11.50 16.59
CA GLU A 180 -12.51 -12.00 17.89
C GLU A 180 -12.04 -11.10 19.03
N TYR A 181 -12.82 -11.06 20.11
CA TYR A 181 -12.56 -10.29 21.32
C TYR A 181 -12.58 -8.76 21.10
N CYS A 182 -13.35 -8.30 20.12
CA CYS A 182 -13.56 -6.90 19.75
C CYS A 182 -15.07 -6.51 19.81
N ASP A 183 -15.88 -7.26 20.58
CA ASP A 183 -17.28 -6.95 20.89
C ASP A 183 -18.15 -6.82 19.61
N VAL A 184 -18.71 -5.65 19.31
CA VAL A 184 -19.55 -5.47 18.11
C VAL A 184 -18.77 -5.73 16.81
N TYR A 185 -17.45 -5.66 16.84
CA TYR A 185 -16.58 -5.93 15.70
C TYR A 185 -16.23 -7.42 15.52
N ASP A 186 -16.66 -8.30 16.44
CA ASP A 186 -16.49 -9.74 16.25
C ASP A 186 -17.22 -10.18 14.96
N CYS A 187 -16.48 -10.78 14.03
CA CYS A 187 -17.01 -11.13 12.72
C CYS A 187 -16.33 -12.35 12.12
N GLU A 188 -17.00 -12.94 11.13
CA GLU A 188 -16.43 -13.99 10.29
C GLU A 188 -16.75 -13.71 8.82
N LEU A 189 -15.71 -13.53 8.00
CA LEU A 189 -15.84 -13.34 6.56
C LEU A 189 -15.23 -14.55 5.85
N ASN A 190 -16.01 -15.14 4.95
CA ASN A 190 -15.62 -16.31 4.19
C ASN A 190 -15.34 -15.93 2.73
N PHE A 191 -14.21 -16.42 2.23
CA PHE A 191 -13.69 -16.18 0.89
C PHE A 191 -13.45 -17.52 0.19
N THR A 192 -13.62 -17.50 -1.12
CA THR A 192 -13.22 -18.56 -2.04
C THR A 192 -12.00 -18.11 -2.84
N ARG A 193 -11.37 -19.01 -3.59
CA ARG A 193 -10.25 -18.66 -4.48
C ARG A 193 -10.59 -17.51 -5.43
N ASN A 194 -11.83 -17.41 -5.91
CA ASN A 194 -12.28 -16.36 -6.84
C ASN A 194 -12.33 -14.97 -6.19
N ASP A 195 -12.40 -14.89 -4.86
CA ASP A 195 -12.42 -13.64 -4.11
C ASP A 195 -10.99 -13.13 -3.82
N ILE A 196 -9.97 -13.98 -4.01
CA ILE A 196 -8.55 -13.64 -3.78
C ILE A 196 -7.95 -13.05 -5.06
N ILE A 197 -7.54 -11.79 -4.98
CA ILE A 197 -6.96 -11.03 -6.08
C ILE A 197 -5.44 -11.21 -6.07
N SER A 198 -4.90 -11.77 -7.15
CA SER A 198 -3.44 -11.84 -7.34
C SER A 198 -2.88 -10.46 -7.69
N ILE A 199 -1.80 -10.06 -7.02
CA ILE A 199 -1.07 -8.81 -7.26
C ILE A 199 0.41 -9.10 -7.44
N SER A 200 1.12 -8.31 -8.24
CA SER A 200 2.57 -8.46 -8.40
C SER A 200 3.35 -7.48 -7.53
N ARG A 201 2.70 -6.38 -7.10
CA ARG A 201 3.29 -5.34 -6.25
C ARG A 201 2.35 -4.97 -5.12
N PHE A 202 2.92 -4.52 -4.01
CA PHE A 202 2.15 -4.01 -2.88
C PHE A 202 1.24 -2.84 -3.26
N ASP A 203 1.70 -1.98 -4.16
CA ASP A 203 0.94 -0.86 -4.70
C ASP A 203 -0.40 -1.26 -5.35
N ASP A 204 -0.47 -2.45 -5.94
CA ASP A 204 -1.68 -2.92 -6.62
C ASP A 204 -2.85 -3.13 -5.62
N VAL A 205 -2.57 -3.16 -4.30
CA VAL A 205 -3.62 -3.17 -3.26
C VAL A 205 -4.48 -1.90 -3.34
N PHE A 206 -3.93 -0.76 -3.76
CA PHE A 206 -4.64 0.53 -3.78
C PHE A 206 -5.75 0.61 -4.84
N GLN A 207 -5.87 -0.40 -5.72
CA GLN A 207 -6.98 -0.50 -6.66
C GLN A 207 -8.37 -0.58 -5.99
N VAL A 208 -8.43 -0.86 -4.69
CA VAL A 208 -9.68 -0.86 -3.89
C VAL A 208 -10.19 0.55 -3.56
N GLU A 209 -9.35 1.56 -3.74
CA GLU A 209 -9.68 2.94 -3.39
C GLU A 209 -10.50 3.62 -4.49
N ASP A 210 -11.30 4.60 -4.09
CA ASP A 210 -12.12 5.37 -5.04
C ASP A 210 -11.25 6.18 -6.03
N ASN A 211 -10.04 6.56 -5.61
CA ASN A 211 -9.02 7.18 -6.44
C ASN A 211 -7.66 6.48 -6.26
N PRO A 212 -7.44 5.33 -6.93
CA PRO A 212 -6.25 4.50 -6.73
C PRO A 212 -4.94 5.24 -6.96
N THR A 213 -4.88 6.08 -8.00
CA THR A 213 -3.66 6.81 -8.35
C THR A 213 -3.26 7.81 -7.28
N ASP A 214 -4.21 8.60 -6.76
CA ASP A 214 -3.89 9.55 -5.70
C ASP A 214 -3.46 8.86 -4.42
N TYR A 215 -4.13 7.76 -4.08
CA TYR A 215 -3.81 6.98 -2.88
C TYR A 215 -2.44 6.32 -2.99
N GLN A 216 -2.09 5.80 -4.16
CA GLN A 216 -0.77 5.26 -4.44
C GLN A 216 0.31 6.35 -4.31
N ILE A 217 0.14 7.52 -4.91
CA ILE A 217 1.08 8.65 -4.77
C ILE A 217 1.22 9.06 -3.30
N ALA A 218 0.11 9.11 -2.57
CA ALA A 218 0.11 9.40 -1.15
C ALA A 218 0.84 8.31 -0.35
N ALA A 219 0.71 7.04 -0.68
CA ALA A 219 1.44 5.98 0.02
C ALA A 219 2.95 6.04 -0.25
N THR A 220 3.36 6.20 -1.51
CA THR A 220 4.79 6.27 -1.88
C THR A 220 5.50 7.52 -1.37
N TYR A 221 4.74 8.56 -1.02
CA TYR A 221 5.30 9.80 -0.45
C TYR A 221 6.12 9.57 0.82
N PHE A 222 5.76 8.58 1.65
CA PHE A 222 6.56 8.17 2.80
C PHE A 222 8.01 7.87 2.39
N LYS A 223 8.20 7.08 1.33
CA LYS A 223 9.53 6.65 0.86
C LYS A 223 10.33 7.78 0.24
N ARG A 224 9.66 8.70 -0.44
CA ARG A 224 10.29 9.92 -0.94
C ARG A 224 10.86 10.75 0.21
N VAL A 225 10.05 11.03 1.24
CA VAL A 225 10.45 11.84 2.39
C VAL A 225 11.53 11.13 3.21
N GLU A 226 11.39 9.83 3.41
CA GLU A 226 12.38 8.98 4.07
C GLU A 226 13.73 9.04 3.37
N ALA A 227 13.77 8.84 2.06
CA ALA A 227 15.02 8.89 1.29
C ALA A 227 15.73 10.26 1.44
N VAL A 228 14.99 11.37 1.38
CA VAL A 228 15.55 12.70 1.59
C VAL A 228 16.06 12.86 3.03
N CYS A 229 15.26 12.52 4.03
CA CYS A 229 15.61 12.67 5.44
C CYS A 229 16.79 11.77 5.86
N SER A 230 16.85 10.54 5.35
CA SER A 230 17.95 9.58 5.57
C SER A 230 19.28 10.15 5.08
N ASN A 231 19.28 10.76 3.89
CA ASN A 231 20.44 11.45 3.35
C ASN A 231 20.82 12.69 4.18
N MET A 232 19.83 13.42 4.71
CA MET A 232 20.07 14.57 5.60
C MET A 232 20.75 14.17 6.90
N ILE A 233 20.24 13.11 7.55
CA ILE A 233 20.69 12.67 8.87
C ILE A 233 22.08 12.03 8.82
N THR A 234 22.34 11.21 7.80
CA THR A 234 23.66 10.57 7.62
C THR A 234 24.74 11.55 7.20
N GLY A 235 24.39 12.78 6.82
CA GLY A 235 25.31 13.79 6.27
C GLY A 235 25.77 13.50 4.84
N THR A 236 25.46 12.30 4.32
CA THR A 236 25.99 11.79 3.04
C THR A 236 25.77 12.75 1.87
N MET A 237 24.65 13.48 1.84
CA MET A 237 24.29 14.39 0.72
C MET A 237 23.89 15.82 1.15
N PHE A 238 23.98 16.16 2.44
CA PHE A 238 23.45 17.44 2.98
C PHE A 238 24.45 18.21 3.84
N ASP A 239 25.72 17.82 3.75
CA ASP A 239 26.79 18.41 4.53
C ASP A 239 26.89 19.92 4.32
N ARG A 240 26.63 20.68 5.39
CA ARG A 240 26.50 22.14 5.36
C ARG A 240 27.58 22.79 4.50
N LEU A 241 27.17 23.75 3.67
CA LEU A 241 28.01 24.46 2.71
C LEU A 241 29.31 25.01 3.31
N HIS A 242 29.30 25.31 4.62
CA HIS A 242 30.44 25.85 5.36
C HIS A 242 31.32 24.83 6.09
N SER A 243 30.91 23.56 6.27
CA SER A 243 31.61 22.62 7.17
C SER A 243 32.45 21.54 6.50
N ASN A 244 31.96 20.84 5.47
CA ASN A 244 32.66 19.66 4.91
C ASN A 244 33.17 19.82 3.47
N GLY A 245 32.94 20.99 2.86
CA GLY A 245 33.55 21.38 1.59
C GLY A 245 32.56 21.47 0.43
N LEU A 246 32.88 22.36 -0.52
CA LEU A 246 31.99 22.77 -1.61
C LEU A 246 31.58 21.64 -2.56
N ILE A 247 32.50 20.69 -2.82
CA ILE A 247 32.27 19.56 -3.73
C ILE A 247 31.19 18.64 -3.18
N SER A 248 31.26 18.29 -1.89
CA SER A 248 30.29 17.40 -1.26
C SER A 248 28.87 17.98 -1.27
N TYR A 249 28.74 19.30 -1.11
CA TYR A 249 27.44 19.98 -1.14
C TYR A 249 26.88 20.05 -2.57
N GLU A 250 27.73 20.28 -3.57
CA GLU A 250 27.35 20.25 -4.98
C GLU A 250 26.87 18.86 -5.42
N ASP A 251 27.61 17.80 -5.03
CA ASP A 251 27.20 16.41 -5.26
C ASP A 251 25.87 16.09 -4.59
N GLY A 252 25.68 16.59 -3.36
CA GLY A 252 24.44 16.47 -2.61
C GLY A 252 23.23 17.09 -3.30
N LEU A 253 23.36 18.35 -3.76
CA LEU A 253 22.33 19.05 -4.52
C LEU A 253 21.96 18.29 -5.79
N TYR A 254 22.96 17.82 -6.54
CA TYR A 254 22.75 17.04 -7.76
C TYR A 254 22.02 15.73 -7.48
N MET A 255 22.49 14.96 -6.50
CA MET A 255 21.90 13.66 -6.18
C MET A 255 20.45 13.81 -5.70
N ILE A 256 20.17 14.76 -4.82
CA ILE A 256 18.81 14.99 -4.32
C ILE A 256 17.89 15.50 -5.42
N GLU A 257 18.35 16.40 -6.30
CA GLU A 257 17.57 16.81 -7.47
C GLU A 257 17.21 15.61 -8.35
N VAL A 258 18.16 14.71 -8.61
CA VAL A 258 17.90 13.49 -9.37
C VAL A 258 16.88 12.61 -8.66
N TYR A 259 17.03 12.42 -7.35
CA TYR A 259 16.09 11.65 -6.55
C TYR A 259 14.68 12.23 -6.60
N THR A 260 14.54 13.54 -6.43
CA THR A 260 13.24 14.17 -6.26
C THR A 260 12.52 14.45 -7.57
N THR A 261 13.26 14.49 -8.68
CA THR A 261 12.72 14.83 -10.01
C THR A 261 12.52 13.60 -10.88
N TYR A 262 13.46 12.66 -10.84
CA TYR A 262 13.51 11.56 -11.80
C TYR A 262 13.32 10.18 -11.17
N THR A 263 13.26 10.04 -9.85
CA THR A 263 13.05 8.72 -9.24
C THR A 263 11.59 8.35 -9.17
N ILE A 264 11.31 7.10 -9.50
CA ILE A 264 9.99 6.49 -9.34
C ILE A 264 10.03 5.60 -8.09
N PHE A 265 9.12 5.89 -7.18
CA PHE A 265 8.97 5.18 -5.92
C PHE A 265 7.78 4.22 -6.01
N ASP A 266 7.91 3.09 -5.34
CA ASP A 266 6.77 2.27 -4.90
C ASP A 266 6.60 2.42 -3.39
N VAL A 267 5.60 1.75 -2.81
CA VAL A 267 5.30 1.87 -1.38
C VAL A 267 6.41 1.29 -0.49
N THR A 268 7.31 0.49 -1.06
CA THR A 268 8.38 -0.22 -0.35
C THR A 268 9.76 0.36 -0.59
N GLY A 269 9.97 1.17 -1.63
CA GLY A 269 11.27 1.76 -1.95
C GLY A 269 11.36 2.42 -3.32
N VAL A 270 12.59 2.41 -3.86
CA VAL A 270 12.92 2.99 -5.17
C VAL A 270 12.90 1.89 -6.22
N VAL A 271 12.12 2.11 -7.29
CA VAL A 271 11.98 1.15 -8.39
C VAL A 271 12.91 1.49 -9.56
N GLY A 272 13.18 2.76 -9.79
CA GLY A 272 14.06 3.18 -10.86
C GLY A 272 14.01 4.67 -11.14
N LEU A 273 14.55 5.06 -12.30
CA LEU A 273 14.56 6.44 -12.78
C LEU A 273 13.70 6.58 -14.04
N THR A 274 13.13 7.76 -14.25
CA THR A 274 12.33 8.12 -15.43
C THR A 274 13.18 8.18 -16.70
N GLU A 275 12.54 8.00 -17.85
CA GLU A 275 13.18 8.12 -19.18
C GLU A 275 13.90 9.45 -19.42
N GLU A 276 13.34 10.53 -18.91
CA GLU A 276 13.90 11.89 -19.03
C GLU A 276 15.34 11.97 -18.49
N PHE A 277 15.70 11.14 -17.51
CA PHE A 277 17.05 11.09 -16.97
C PHE A 277 18.06 10.42 -17.90
N PHE A 278 17.64 9.45 -18.71
CA PHE A 278 18.55 8.62 -19.50
C PHE A 278 18.80 9.15 -20.92
N GLU A 279 18.09 10.19 -21.37
CA GLU A 279 18.15 10.78 -22.73
C GLU A 279 18.11 9.76 -23.89
N LYS A 280 17.69 8.50 -23.64
CA LYS A 280 17.64 7.39 -24.59
C LYS A 280 16.51 6.42 -24.29
N ASP A 281 15.89 5.92 -25.37
CA ASP A 281 14.97 4.78 -25.36
C ASP A 281 15.59 3.59 -24.62
N GLY A 282 14.94 3.13 -23.54
CA GLY A 282 15.36 1.96 -22.77
C GLY A 282 15.32 2.09 -21.26
N ALA A 283 14.76 3.15 -20.68
CA ALA A 283 14.48 3.16 -19.24
C ALA A 283 13.38 2.14 -18.93
N PRO A 284 13.36 1.56 -17.71
CA PRO A 284 12.27 0.72 -17.29
C PRO A 284 10.96 1.54 -17.33
N HIS A 285 10.08 1.20 -18.27
CA HIS A 285 8.70 1.68 -18.22
C HIS A 285 8.03 1.04 -17.02
N THR A 286 7.63 1.88 -16.08
CA THR A 286 6.75 1.52 -14.99
C THR A 286 5.42 2.26 -15.15
N ASP A 287 4.34 1.58 -14.82
CA ASP A 287 2.98 2.12 -14.75
C ASP A 287 2.71 2.83 -13.40
N LEU A 288 3.71 2.87 -12.50
CA LEU A 288 3.62 3.61 -11.24
C LEU A 288 3.54 5.13 -11.51
N PRO A 289 2.67 5.86 -10.79
CA PRO A 289 2.51 7.29 -10.98
C PRO A 289 3.72 8.06 -10.46
N ARG A 290 3.99 9.22 -11.07
CA ARG A 290 4.97 10.18 -10.55
C ARG A 290 4.41 10.89 -9.32
N PHE A 291 5.32 11.43 -8.51
CA PHE A 291 4.94 12.30 -7.39
C PHE A 291 4.09 13.49 -7.88
N ASP A 292 2.93 13.65 -7.26
CA ASP A 292 2.06 14.82 -7.38
C ASP A 292 1.73 15.31 -5.97
N ARG A 293 2.19 16.52 -5.67
CA ARG A 293 1.97 17.19 -4.38
C ARG A 293 0.48 17.30 -4.04
N GLU A 294 -0.35 17.63 -5.03
CA GLU A 294 -1.78 17.83 -4.82
C GLU A 294 -2.50 16.50 -4.61
N ALA A 295 -2.02 15.40 -5.19
CA ALA A 295 -2.54 14.07 -4.92
C ALA A 295 -2.35 13.69 -3.45
N VAL A 296 -1.16 13.91 -2.88
CA VAL A 296 -0.92 13.65 -1.45
C VAL A 296 -1.87 14.47 -0.58
N LYS A 297 -2.06 15.76 -0.89
CA LYS A 297 -2.92 16.66 -0.12
C LYS A 297 -4.41 16.32 -0.21
N ARG A 298 -4.86 15.73 -1.33
CA ARG A 298 -6.24 15.23 -1.46
C ARG A 298 -6.52 14.05 -0.53
N ILE A 299 -5.52 13.20 -0.29
CA ILE A 299 -5.63 12.05 0.62
C ILE A 299 -5.34 12.44 2.07
N TYR A 300 -4.34 13.29 2.30
CA TYR A 300 -3.86 13.71 3.62
C TYR A 300 -3.78 15.25 3.72
N PRO A 301 -4.92 15.95 3.89
CA PRO A 301 -4.97 17.41 3.90
C PRO A 301 -4.23 18.05 5.08
N ASP A 302 -4.09 17.35 6.20
CA ASP A 302 -3.43 17.85 7.41
C ASP A 302 -1.91 17.57 7.44
N MET A 303 -1.40 16.80 6.48
CA MET A 303 0.01 16.50 6.38
C MET A 303 0.77 17.75 5.89
N PRO A 304 1.93 18.11 6.49
CA PRO A 304 2.65 19.34 6.13
C PRO A 304 3.48 19.18 4.84
N VAL A 305 2.84 18.72 3.76
CA VAL A 305 3.45 18.45 2.45
C VAL A 305 4.07 19.70 1.86
N ASP A 306 3.32 20.82 1.81
CA ASP A 306 3.79 22.08 1.24
C ASP A 306 5.05 22.58 1.98
N ALA A 307 5.04 22.53 3.32
CA ALA A 307 6.16 23.02 4.12
C ALA A 307 7.45 22.21 3.90
N PHE A 308 7.35 20.90 3.66
CA PHE A 308 8.51 20.06 3.35
C PHE A 308 8.99 20.28 1.91
N GLU A 309 8.09 20.23 0.92
CA GLU A 309 8.47 20.34 -0.49
C GLU A 309 8.93 21.76 -0.87
N ASP A 310 8.34 22.81 -0.27
CA ASP A 310 8.82 24.19 -0.46
C ASP A 310 10.22 24.36 0.15
N GLY A 311 10.47 23.77 1.33
CA GLY A 311 11.81 23.72 1.92
C GLY A 311 12.82 23.05 0.99
N LEU A 312 12.45 21.89 0.43
CA LEU A 312 13.28 21.17 -0.54
C LEU A 312 13.58 22.02 -1.79
N GLU A 313 12.59 22.68 -2.36
CA GLU A 313 12.77 23.56 -3.52
C GLU A 313 13.66 24.77 -3.21
N ILE A 314 13.46 25.41 -2.04
CA ILE A 314 14.28 26.52 -1.56
C ILE A 314 15.73 26.07 -1.38
N TRP A 315 15.95 24.90 -0.77
CA TRP A 315 17.29 24.36 -0.57
C TRP A 315 17.99 24.06 -1.90
N LEU A 316 17.33 23.37 -2.82
CA LEU A 316 17.88 23.06 -4.15
C LEU A 316 18.23 24.33 -4.92
N THR A 317 17.32 25.31 -4.95
CA THR A 317 17.49 26.55 -5.71
C THR A 317 18.58 27.43 -5.11
N ASN A 318 18.47 27.75 -3.81
CA ASN A 318 19.42 28.67 -3.16
C ASN A 318 20.77 28.01 -2.93
N GLY A 319 20.80 26.70 -2.71
CA GLY A 319 22.03 25.93 -2.58
C GLY A 319 22.89 26.03 -3.85
N LYS A 320 22.29 25.86 -5.03
CA LYS A 320 22.99 26.01 -6.32
C LYS A 320 23.58 27.41 -6.50
N ILE A 321 22.79 28.45 -6.21
CA ILE A 321 23.24 29.85 -6.31
C ILE A 321 24.39 30.13 -5.33
N ALA A 322 24.28 29.60 -4.11
CA ALA A 322 25.32 29.75 -3.09
C ALA A 322 26.63 29.05 -3.48
N VAL A 323 26.55 27.87 -4.12
CA VAL A 323 27.72 27.17 -4.66
C VAL A 323 28.41 27.99 -5.74
N GLU A 324 27.66 28.51 -6.72
CA GLU A 324 28.21 29.36 -7.78
C GLU A 324 28.88 30.61 -7.21
N SER A 325 28.23 31.26 -6.24
CA SER A 325 28.76 32.45 -5.55
C SER A 325 30.05 32.14 -4.79
N LEU A 326 30.16 30.97 -4.15
CA LEU A 326 31.38 30.53 -3.48
C LEU A 326 32.53 30.27 -4.47
N LYS A 327 32.25 29.70 -5.65
CA LYS A 327 33.25 29.49 -6.70
C LYS A 327 33.81 30.81 -7.21
N ASN A 328 32.96 31.83 -7.35
CA ASN A 328 33.33 33.13 -7.93
C ASN A 328 33.90 34.12 -6.91
N ASP A 329 33.19 34.34 -5.80
CA ASP A 329 33.43 35.44 -4.86
C ASP A 329 33.88 34.98 -3.46
N LYS A 330 34.06 33.67 -3.27
CA LYS A 330 34.44 33.04 -1.99
C LYS A 330 33.49 33.35 -0.83
N LYS A 331 32.23 33.70 -1.12
CA LYS A 331 31.16 33.93 -0.14
C LYS A 331 29.84 33.36 -0.65
N ALA A 332 29.09 32.71 0.25
CA ALA A 332 27.80 32.09 -0.07
C ALA A 332 26.62 33.07 -0.14
N GLY A 333 26.78 34.28 0.39
CA GLY A 333 25.74 35.31 0.35
C GLY A 333 24.52 35.02 1.22
N THR A 334 23.42 35.70 0.92
CA THR A 334 22.10 35.52 1.54
C THR A 334 21.46 34.19 1.16
N GLU A 335 21.82 33.66 0.00
CA GLU A 335 21.32 32.42 -0.58
C GLU A 335 21.81 31.21 0.23
N GLY A 336 23.07 31.23 0.68
CA GLY A 336 23.56 30.22 1.61
C GLY A 336 22.76 30.17 2.92
N GLN A 337 22.36 31.32 3.45
CA GLN A 337 21.54 31.40 4.67
C GLN A 337 20.12 30.87 4.45
N LEU A 338 19.53 31.15 3.28
CA LEU A 338 18.22 30.61 2.89
C LEU A 338 18.27 29.09 2.72
N ALA A 339 19.34 28.56 2.10
CA ALA A 339 19.53 27.12 1.97
C ALA A 339 19.70 26.44 3.34
N ASP A 340 20.49 27.02 4.25
CA ASP A 340 20.65 26.51 5.62
C ASP A 340 19.33 26.55 6.41
N ALA A 341 18.50 27.59 6.23
CA ALA A 341 17.19 27.69 6.86
C ALA A 341 16.26 26.58 6.35
N ALA A 342 16.22 26.37 5.04
CA ALA A 342 15.42 25.34 4.39
C ALA A 342 15.75 23.93 4.87
N LEU A 343 17.02 23.63 5.16
CA LEU A 343 17.41 22.35 5.78
C LEU A 343 16.75 22.11 7.14
N ASN A 344 16.60 23.16 7.95
CA ASN A 344 15.94 23.02 9.25
C ASN A 344 14.43 22.76 9.08
N ASP A 345 13.81 23.41 8.08
CA ASP A 345 12.40 23.20 7.75
C ASP A 345 12.19 21.76 7.25
N MET A 346 12.97 21.30 6.27
CA MET A 346 12.91 19.93 5.77
C MET A 346 13.10 18.89 6.90
N ALA A 347 14.06 19.09 7.80
CA ALA A 347 14.28 18.18 8.93
C ALA A 347 13.08 18.16 9.89
N THR A 348 12.45 19.31 10.12
CA THR A 348 11.30 19.45 11.01
C THR A 348 10.05 18.83 10.41
N TYR A 349 9.71 19.20 9.18
CA TYR A 349 8.49 18.74 8.52
C TYR A 349 8.59 17.31 8.00
N GLY A 350 9.78 16.88 7.57
CA GLY A 350 10.04 15.49 7.20
C GLY A 350 9.76 14.54 8.36
N ARG A 351 10.23 14.88 9.58
CA ARG A 351 9.89 14.11 10.78
C ARG A 351 8.39 14.06 11.05
N LYS A 352 7.70 15.20 10.97
CA LYS A 352 6.24 15.27 11.17
C LYS A 352 5.48 14.41 10.16
N ILE A 353 5.93 14.36 8.90
CA ILE A 353 5.33 13.51 7.87
C ILE A 353 5.50 12.03 8.24
N LEU A 354 6.71 11.60 8.62
CA LEU A 354 6.95 10.19 8.98
C LEU A 354 6.20 9.78 10.26
N GLU A 355 6.10 10.69 11.23
CA GLU A 355 5.26 10.52 12.42
C GLU A 355 3.77 10.41 12.05
N TYR A 356 3.29 11.16 11.06
CA TYR A 356 1.91 11.11 10.58
C TYR A 356 1.53 9.71 10.05
N TYR A 357 2.36 9.09 9.20
CA TYR A 357 2.10 7.72 8.74
C TYR A 357 2.10 6.72 9.89
N THR A 358 3.02 6.88 10.83
CA THR A 358 3.10 5.99 12.00
C THR A 358 1.86 6.14 12.90
N ALA A 359 1.34 7.35 13.07
CA ALA A 359 0.13 7.61 13.86
C ALA A 359 -1.13 6.95 13.26
N LYS A 360 -1.23 6.92 11.92
CA LYS A 360 -2.34 6.27 11.20
C LYS A 360 -2.49 4.78 11.50
N LEU A 361 -1.39 4.06 11.75
CA LEU A 361 -1.44 2.66 12.17
C LEU A 361 -2.32 2.46 13.42
N THR A 362 -2.24 3.41 14.36
CA THR A 362 -2.97 3.39 15.63
C THR A 362 -4.28 4.17 15.62
N ASN A 363 -4.66 4.74 14.47
CA ASN A 363 -5.79 5.68 14.32
C ASN A 363 -5.71 6.89 15.29
N LYS A 364 -4.50 7.44 15.47
CA LYS A 364 -4.23 8.63 16.31
C LYS A 364 -4.19 9.93 15.52
#